data_AF-A0A0H4V9E1-F1
#
_entry.id   AF-A0A0H4V9E1-F1
#
_cell.length_a   1.000
_cell.length_b   1.000
_cell.length_c   1.000
_cell.angle_alpha   90.00
_cell.angle_beta   90.00
_cell.angle_gamma   90.00
#
_symmetry.space_group_name_H-M   'P 1'
#
loop_
_entity.id
_entity.type
_entity.pdbx_description
1 polymer ?
#
loop_
_entity_poly.entity_id
_entity_poly.type
_entity_poly.pdbx_seq_one_letter_code
_entity_poly.pdbx_strand_id
1 'polypeptide(L)'
;MFSLGGEVTINASFTGLTQGEHGVHLHTTGDCSASDFTSAGGHLNPGNAQHGLRNPQGAHLGDLPNVTIASDGSGTMSTILRGTLSSVEDNVFDADGTAIVVHEKADDNRTDPAGAAGSRVACGILTRS
;
A
#
# COMPACT_ATOMS: atom_id res chain seq x y z
N MET A 1 -6.36 12.43 -2.21
CA MET A 1 -6.86 11.60 -3.33
C MET A 1 -7.81 12.45 -4.15
N PHE A 2 -7.73 12.42 -5.47
CA PHE A 2 -8.71 13.09 -6.34
C PHE A 2 -9.41 12.03 -7.18
N SER A 3 -10.73 12.15 -7.37
CA SER A 3 -11.50 11.28 -8.26
C SER A 3 -11.80 12.01 -9.57
N LEU A 4 -11.31 11.46 -10.68
CA LEU A 4 -11.71 11.85 -12.03
C LEU A 4 -12.32 10.61 -12.67
N GLY A 5 -13.63 10.64 -12.97
CA GLY A 5 -14.28 9.59 -13.75
C GLY A 5 -14.67 8.30 -13.01
N GLY A 6 -14.64 8.27 -11.67
CA GLY A 6 -15.06 7.10 -10.87
C GLY A 6 -13.92 6.17 -10.43
N GLU A 7 -12.68 6.57 -10.70
CA GLU A 7 -11.47 5.91 -10.21
C GLU A 7 -10.90 6.66 -8.99
N VAL A 8 -10.14 5.93 -8.16
CA VAL A 8 -9.43 6.48 -7.00
C VAL A 8 -7.93 6.40 -7.27
N THR A 9 -7.28 7.57 -7.39
CA THR A 9 -5.83 7.66 -7.55
C THR A 9 -5.14 7.96 -6.23
N ILE A 10 -4.18 7.12 -5.86
CA ILE A 10 -3.21 7.38 -4.80
C ILE A 10 -2.03 8.10 -5.41
N ASN A 11 -1.67 9.24 -4.82
CA ASN A 11 -0.40 9.91 -5.07
C ASN A 11 0.36 9.94 -3.74
N ALA A 12 1.55 9.38 -3.73
CA ALA A 12 2.40 9.29 -2.55
C ALA A 12 3.79 9.87 -2.84
N SER A 13 4.33 10.59 -1.86
CA SER A 13 5.69 11.10 -1.85
C SER A 13 6.39 10.55 -0.62
N PHE A 14 7.61 10.05 -0.82
CA PHE A 14 8.42 9.39 0.20
C PHE A 14 9.72 10.15 0.37
N THR A 15 10.21 10.23 1.61
CA THR A 15 11.46 10.90 1.97
C THR A 15 12.14 10.15 3.11
N GLY A 16 13.48 10.14 3.14
CA GLY A 16 14.24 9.54 4.24
C GLY A 16 14.30 8.01 4.21
N LEU A 17 13.96 7.39 3.07
CA LEU A 17 14.09 5.95 2.85
C LEU A 17 15.46 5.62 2.27
N THR A 18 15.87 4.36 2.38
CA THR A 18 17.08 3.85 1.73
C THR A 18 16.92 3.84 0.21
N GLN A 19 18.00 4.08 -0.53
CA GLN A 19 17.99 3.99 -2.00
C GLN A 19 17.65 2.55 -2.43
N GLY A 20 16.76 2.40 -3.43
CA GLY A 20 16.38 1.11 -3.99
C GLY A 20 14.90 0.99 -4.32
N GLU A 21 14.47 -0.22 -4.69
CA GLU A 21 13.06 -0.53 -4.86
C GLU A 21 12.47 -1.09 -3.56
N HIS A 22 11.28 -0.60 -3.20
CA HIS A 22 10.57 -0.96 -1.98
C HIS A 22 9.12 -1.35 -2.30
N GLY A 23 8.66 -2.44 -1.69
CA GLY A 23 7.25 -2.84 -1.68
C GLY A 23 6.40 -1.84 -0.93
N VAL A 24 5.21 -1.54 -1.46
CA VAL A 24 4.27 -0.60 -0.86
C VAL A 24 2.90 -1.23 -0.83
N HIS A 25 2.27 -1.22 0.34
CA HIS A 25 0.94 -1.80 0.51
C HIS A 25 0.03 -0.87 1.30
N LEU A 26 -1.27 -0.93 1.01
CA LEU A 26 -2.29 -0.49 1.95
C LEU A 26 -2.56 -1.60 2.97
N HIS A 27 -2.66 -1.21 4.23
CA HIS A 27 -2.87 -2.08 5.36
C HIS A 27 -4.21 -1.79 6.04
N THR A 28 -4.79 -2.82 6.66
CA THR A 28 -6.18 -2.85 7.13
C THR A 28 -6.53 -1.81 8.18
N THR A 29 -5.55 -1.26 8.89
CA THR A 29 -5.81 -0.37 10.02
C THR A 29 -4.93 0.87 9.94
N GLY A 30 -5.52 2.04 10.13
CA GLY A 30 -4.87 3.35 10.19
C GLY A 30 -4.09 3.56 11.49
N ASP A 31 -3.19 2.63 11.86
CA ASP A 31 -2.41 2.69 13.09
C ASP A 31 -0.93 2.36 12.85
N CYS A 32 -0.07 3.36 13.06
CA CYS A 32 1.39 3.24 12.95
C CYS A 32 2.11 3.30 14.32
N SER A 33 1.40 3.03 15.43
CA SER A 33 1.93 3.19 16.79
C SER A 33 2.94 2.12 17.21
N ALA A 34 2.86 0.90 16.66
CA ALA A 34 3.85 -0.13 16.91
C ALA A 34 5.21 0.26 16.28
N SER A 35 6.30 0.02 17.01
CA SER A 35 7.65 0.37 16.54
C SER A 35 8.09 -0.37 15.27
N ASP A 36 7.49 -1.53 15.00
CA ASP A 36 7.68 -2.33 13.79
C ASP A 36 6.49 -2.21 12.81
N PHE A 37 5.59 -1.25 13.07
CA PHE A 37 4.37 -0.97 12.31
C PHE A 37 3.39 -2.13 12.18
N THR A 38 3.48 -3.17 13.02
CA THR A 38 2.53 -4.30 13.02
C THR A 38 1.12 -3.90 13.41
N SER A 39 0.95 -2.79 14.14
CA SER A 39 -0.34 -2.19 14.47
C SER A 39 -1.22 -1.87 13.25
N ALA A 40 -0.61 -1.67 12.06
CA ALA A 40 -1.35 -1.42 10.83
C ALA A 40 -2.15 -2.66 10.34
N GLY A 41 -1.91 -3.85 10.91
CA GLY A 41 -2.59 -5.07 10.50
C GLY A 41 -2.00 -5.69 9.22
N GLY A 42 -2.81 -6.50 8.52
CA GLY A 42 -2.43 -7.17 7.26
C GLY A 42 -2.64 -6.26 6.04
N HIS A 43 -2.44 -6.79 4.83
CA HIS A 43 -2.78 -6.05 3.61
C HIS A 43 -4.30 -5.87 3.50
N LEU A 44 -4.74 -4.73 3.00
CA LEU A 44 -6.16 -4.45 2.75
C LEU A 44 -6.68 -5.41 1.65
N ASN A 45 -7.46 -6.41 2.04
CA ASN A 45 -7.91 -7.50 1.17
C ASN A 45 -9.41 -7.84 1.36
N PRO A 46 -10.34 -6.94 1.00
CA PRO A 46 -11.77 -7.20 1.12
C PRO A 46 -12.26 -8.30 0.17
N GLY A 47 -11.51 -8.57 -0.91
CA GLY A 47 -11.83 -9.59 -1.90
C GLY A 47 -11.40 -11.01 -1.53
N ASN A 48 -10.71 -11.19 -0.40
CA ASN A 48 -10.12 -12.47 0.01
C ASN A 48 -9.30 -13.15 -1.12
N ALA A 49 -8.55 -12.33 -1.87
CA ALA A 49 -7.64 -12.78 -2.92
C ALA A 49 -6.30 -13.23 -2.32
N GLN A 50 -5.48 -13.90 -3.12
CA GLN A 50 -4.05 -14.01 -2.81
C GLN A 50 -3.33 -12.68 -3.10
N HIS A 51 -2.12 -12.56 -2.61
CA HIS A 51 -1.24 -11.44 -2.87
C HIS A 51 -0.67 -11.47 -4.30
N GLY A 52 -0.44 -10.28 -4.84
CA GLY A 52 0.49 -10.03 -5.94
C GLY A 52 -0.18 -9.64 -7.25
N LEU A 53 0.22 -8.49 -7.81
CA LEU A 53 -0.31 -7.98 -9.08
C LEU A 53 -0.02 -8.90 -10.28
N ARG A 54 0.92 -9.85 -10.14
CA ARG A 54 1.30 -10.83 -11.15
C ARG A 54 0.93 -12.26 -10.75
N ASN A 55 0.13 -12.44 -9.70
CA ASN A 55 -0.47 -13.71 -9.30
C ASN A 55 -1.86 -13.87 -9.96
N PRO A 56 -2.12 -14.95 -10.71
CA PRO A 56 -3.45 -15.21 -11.30
C PRO A 56 -4.59 -15.36 -10.27
N GLN A 57 -4.26 -15.71 -9.02
CA GLN A 57 -5.22 -15.79 -7.90
C GLN A 57 -5.28 -14.48 -7.10
N GLY A 58 -4.49 -13.48 -7.51
CA GLY A 58 -4.39 -12.17 -6.89
C GLY A 58 -5.24 -11.09 -7.56
N ALA A 59 -5.17 -9.85 -7.10
CA ALA A 59 -4.32 -9.37 -5.99
C ALA A 59 -5.18 -8.77 -4.88
N HIS A 60 -4.59 -8.46 -3.73
CA HIS A 60 -5.28 -7.66 -2.70
C HIS A 60 -5.65 -6.28 -3.25
N LEU A 61 -6.63 -5.62 -2.63
CA LEU A 61 -6.94 -4.21 -2.94
C LEU A 61 -5.75 -3.32 -2.61
N GLY A 62 -5.05 -3.64 -1.52
CA GLY A 62 -3.90 -2.91 -1.02
C GLY A 62 -2.57 -3.21 -1.69
N ASP A 63 -2.49 -4.12 -2.66
CA ASP A 63 -1.23 -4.37 -3.38
C ASP A 63 -0.98 -3.22 -4.37
N LEU A 64 0.08 -2.45 -4.14
CA LEU A 64 0.48 -1.31 -4.98
C LEU A 64 1.80 -1.61 -5.72
N PRO A 65 2.12 -0.88 -6.80
CA PRO A 65 3.44 -0.99 -7.43
C PRO A 65 4.56 -0.69 -6.43
N ASN A 66 5.74 -1.29 -6.67
CA ASN A 66 6.96 -0.87 -5.97
C ASN A 66 7.23 0.62 -6.20
N VAL A 67 7.82 1.28 -5.20
CA VAL A 67 8.39 2.62 -5.34
C VAL A 67 9.90 2.52 -5.49
N THR A 68 10.46 3.30 -6.41
CA THR A 68 11.91 3.50 -6.52
C THR A 68 12.31 4.74 -5.72
N ILE A 69 13.21 4.55 -4.76
CA ILE A 69 13.80 5.60 -3.94
C ILE A 69 15.18 5.97 -4.49
N ALA A 70 15.37 7.26 -4.75
CA ALA A 70 16.60 7.84 -5.24
C ALA A 70 17.70 7.90 -4.14
N SER A 71 18.93 8.24 -4.53
CA SER A 71 20.07 8.30 -3.61
C SER A 71 19.96 9.38 -2.53
N ASP A 72 19.09 10.37 -2.71
CA ASP A 72 18.76 11.38 -1.69
C ASP A 72 17.66 10.92 -0.71
N GLY A 73 17.17 9.69 -0.87
CA GLY A 73 16.12 9.09 -0.05
C GLY A 73 14.71 9.53 -0.43
N SER A 74 14.52 10.19 -1.58
CA SER A 74 13.21 10.61 -2.08
C SER A 74 12.63 9.65 -3.12
N GLY A 75 11.31 9.58 -3.21
CA GLY A 75 10.60 8.87 -4.27
C GLY A 75 9.15 9.29 -4.36
N THR A 76 8.51 9.02 -5.50
CA THR A 76 7.08 9.28 -5.70
C THR A 76 6.41 8.09 -6.37
N MET A 77 5.13 7.92 -6.09
CA MET A 77 4.30 6.89 -6.69
C MET A 77 2.94 7.49 -7.01
N SER A 78 2.40 7.13 -8.18
CA SER A 78 1.01 7.38 -8.54
C SER A 78 0.41 6.08 -9.05
N THR A 79 -0.72 5.67 -8.48
CA THR A 79 -1.41 4.45 -8.88
C THR A 79 -2.91 4.57 -8.71
N ILE A 80 -3.66 3.81 -9.50
CA ILE A 80 -5.11 3.73 -9.43
C ILE A 80 -5.49 2.48 -8.65
N LEU A 81 -6.36 2.63 -7.66
CA LEU A 81 -6.94 1.48 -6.96
C LEU A 81 -8.01 0.81 -7.83
N ARG A 82 -7.98 -0.52 -7.86
CA ARG A 82 -8.94 -1.33 -8.61
C ARG A 82 -10.28 -1.36 -7.88
N GLY A 83 -11.36 -1.14 -8.61
CA GLY A 83 -12.73 -1.17 -8.09
C GLY A 83 -13.50 0.08 -8.42
N THR A 84 -14.79 0.10 -8.09
CA THR A 84 -15.62 1.31 -8.21
C THR A 84 -15.25 2.32 -7.13
N LEU A 85 -15.41 3.62 -7.39
CA LEU A 85 -15.24 4.68 -6.38
C LEU A 85 -15.84 4.35 -5.02
N SER A 86 -17.14 4.01 -4.96
CA SER A 86 -17.83 3.69 -3.69
C SER A 86 -17.15 2.54 -2.95
N SER A 87 -16.95 1.40 -3.63
CA SER A 87 -16.28 0.25 -3.03
C SER A 87 -14.87 0.58 -2.53
N VAL A 88 -14.09 1.38 -3.25
CA VAL A 88 -12.76 1.76 -2.78
C VAL A 88 -12.85 2.68 -1.57
N GLU A 89 -13.72 3.70 -1.60
CA GLU A 89 -13.91 4.61 -0.47
C GLU A 89 -14.38 3.86 0.79
N ASP A 90 -15.33 2.92 0.65
CA ASP A 90 -15.90 2.14 1.75
C ASP A 90 -14.86 1.22 2.43
N ASN A 91 -13.83 0.79 1.70
CA ASN A 91 -12.77 -0.07 2.25
C ASN A 91 -11.53 0.70 2.71
N VAL A 92 -11.19 1.82 2.07
CA VAL A 92 -9.99 2.61 2.43
C VAL A 92 -10.26 3.54 3.60
N PHE A 93 -11.51 4.01 3.74
CA PHE A 93 -11.93 4.96 4.77
C PHE A 93 -13.04 4.36 5.65
N ASP A 94 -12.89 3.10 6.01
CA ASP A 94 -13.74 2.45 7.01
C ASP A 94 -13.47 2.98 8.43
N ALA A 95 -14.01 2.31 9.45
CA ALA A 95 -14.07 2.84 10.80
C ALA A 95 -12.70 2.98 11.49
N ASP A 96 -11.76 2.09 11.19
CA ASP A 96 -10.38 2.13 11.70
C ASP A 96 -9.38 2.66 10.67
N GLY A 97 -9.84 2.90 9.44
CA GLY A 97 -9.08 3.55 8.38
C GLY A 97 -7.96 2.67 7.85
N THR A 98 -7.20 3.20 6.90
CA THR A 98 -6.12 2.47 6.23
C THR A 98 -4.77 3.15 6.49
N ALA A 99 -3.70 2.36 6.59
CA ALA A 99 -2.33 2.85 6.56
C ALA A 99 -1.62 2.45 5.27
N ILE A 100 -0.73 3.29 4.76
CA ILE A 100 0.26 2.93 3.74
C ILE A 100 1.53 2.49 4.45
N VAL A 101 2.05 1.33 4.07
CA VAL A 101 3.28 0.74 4.63
C VAL A 101 4.28 0.55 3.52
N VAL A 102 5.53 0.94 3.80
CA VAL A 102 6.68 0.70 2.93
C VAL A 102 7.53 -0.41 3.53
N HIS A 103 8.00 -1.32 2.70
CA HIS A 103 8.77 -2.49 3.11
C HIS A 103 10.26 -2.35 2.79
N GLU A 104 11.08 -3.15 3.45
CA GLU A 104 12.55 -3.15 3.34
C GLU A 104 13.06 -3.48 1.93
N LYS A 105 12.36 -4.37 1.22
CA LYS A 105 12.72 -4.86 -0.12
C LYS A 105 11.57 -4.63 -1.10
N ALA A 106 11.88 -4.76 -2.38
CA ALA A 106 10.90 -4.84 -3.45
C ALA A 106 9.93 -6.02 -3.23
N ASP A 107 8.66 -5.80 -3.57
CA ASP A 107 7.65 -6.82 -3.73
C ASP A 107 7.86 -7.58 -5.06
N ASP A 108 7.89 -8.92 -5.02
CA ASP A 108 7.99 -9.79 -6.21
C ASP A 108 6.69 -9.92 -7.03
N ASN A 109 5.61 -9.35 -6.50
CA ASN A 109 4.25 -9.28 -7.01
C ASN A 109 3.58 -10.65 -7.18
N ARG A 110 4.01 -11.67 -6.44
CA ARG A 110 3.49 -13.04 -6.56
C ARG A 110 3.38 -13.82 -5.25
N THR A 111 4.37 -13.74 -4.36
CA THR A 111 4.47 -14.66 -3.24
C THR A 111 3.52 -14.28 -2.11
N ASP A 112 2.63 -15.19 -1.73
CA ASP A 112 1.79 -14.99 -0.54
C ASP A 112 2.60 -14.97 0.76
N PRO A 113 2.18 -14.19 1.77
CA PRO A 113 1.04 -13.26 1.77
C PRO A 113 1.41 -11.81 1.40
N ALA A 114 2.69 -11.52 1.13
CA ALA A 114 3.22 -10.15 1.10
C ALA A 114 4.46 -9.96 0.21
N GLY A 115 4.62 -10.77 -0.83
CA GLY A 115 5.54 -10.50 -1.93
C GLY A 115 7.02 -10.65 -1.61
N ALA A 116 7.34 -11.36 -0.52
CA ALA A 116 8.68 -11.45 0.04
C ALA A 116 9.36 -10.08 0.33
N ALA A 117 8.56 -9.02 0.50
CA ALA A 117 9.03 -7.64 0.65
C ALA A 117 9.78 -7.36 1.97
N GLY A 118 9.74 -8.28 2.93
CA GLY A 118 10.48 -8.18 4.18
C GLY A 118 9.84 -7.23 5.20
N SER A 119 10.66 -6.66 6.07
CA SER A 119 10.24 -5.89 7.24
C SER A 119 9.52 -4.59 6.83
N ARG A 120 8.65 -4.06 7.70
CA ARG A 120 8.02 -2.74 7.52
C ARG A 120 9.03 -1.66 7.95
N VAL A 121 9.27 -0.67 7.10
CA VAL A 121 10.29 0.39 7.35
C VAL A 121 9.71 1.79 7.45
N ALA A 122 8.49 2.00 6.95
CA ALA A 122 7.74 3.24 7.17
C ALA A 122 6.24 2.95 7.16
N CYS A 123 5.48 3.83 7.81
CA CYS A 123 4.02 3.75 7.88
C CYS A 123 3.43 5.16 7.88
N GLY A 124 2.30 5.35 7.20
CA GLY A 124 1.54 6.61 7.21
C GLY A 124 0.04 6.33 7.18
N ILE A 125 -0.72 7.07 7.98
CA ILE A 125 -2.19 6.93 8.02
C ILE A 125 -2.78 7.71 6.85
N LEU A 126 -3.66 7.07 6.06
CA LEU A 126 -4.37 7.75 4.98
C LEU A 126 -5.42 8.69 5.57
N THR A 127 -5.46 9.92 5.06
CA THR A 127 -6.47 10.91 5.41
C THR A 127 -7.17 11.42 4.16
N ARG A 128 -8.45 11.78 4.30
CA ARG A 128 -9.24 12.40 3.23
C ARG A 128 -8.96 13.91 3.21
N SER A 129 -8.72 14.45 2.02
CA SER A 129 -8.44 15.87 1.76
C SER A 129 -9.36 16.39 0.68
#